data_AF-F9ENU1-F1
#
_entry.id   AF-F9ENU1-F1
#
_cell.length_a   1.000
_cell.length_b   1.000
_cell.length_c   1.000
_cell.angle_alpha   90.00
_cell.angle_beta   90.00
_cell.angle_gamma   90.00
#
_symmetry.space_group_name_H-M   'P 1'
#
loop_
_entity.id
_entity.type
_entity.pdbx_description
1 polymer ?
#
loop_
_entity_poly.entity_id
_entity_poly.type
_entity_poly.pdbx_seq_one_letter_code
_entity_poly.pdbx_strand_id
1 'polypeptide(L)'
;AIILISQVDKGAYSNIALNETFKTLDINSKEKAFITEIFYGVLRNKKFLDYIIERYTKEIKKEWIRNLLRISIYQITFMDSDDKGVVWEATELVKKNMECLFQNL
;
A
#
# COMPACT_ATOMS: atom_id res chain seq x y z
N ALA A 1 0.98 -1.71 5.17
CA ALA A 1 0.13 -0.63 4.63
C ALA A 1 -1.03 -1.13 3.75
N ILE A 2 -0.83 -2.05 2.79
CA ILE A 2 -1.88 -2.49 1.85
C ILE A 2 -3.18 -2.94 2.55
N ILE A 3 -3.06 -3.84 3.53
CA ILE A 3 -4.22 -4.37 4.28
C ILE A 3 -4.87 -3.31 5.16
N LEU A 4 -4.06 -2.41 5.75
CA LEU A 4 -4.55 -1.30 6.58
C LEU A 4 -5.48 -0.38 5.79
N ILE A 5 -5.13 -0.05 4.54
CA ILE A 5 -5.97 0.76 3.67
C ILE A 5 -7.32 0.08 3.44
N SER A 6 -7.32 -1.22 3.14
CA SER A 6 -8.54 -2.02 2.98
C SER A 6 -9.41 -2.05 4.24
N GLN A 7 -8.81 -2.12 5.43
CA GLN A 7 -9.55 -2.11 6.70
C GLN A 7 -10.27 -0.77 6.91
N VAL A 8 -9.59 0.34 6.67
CA VAL A 8 -10.18 1.69 6.79
C VAL A 8 -11.27 1.90 5.75
N ASP A 9 -11.05 1.45 4.52
CA ASP A 9 -12.06 1.49 3.45
C ASP A 9 -13.34 0.72 3.82
N LYS A 10 -13.23 -0.29 4.68
CA LYS A 10 -14.34 -1.09 5.22
C LYS A 10 -14.92 -0.54 6.53
N GLY A 11 -14.51 0.66 6.94
CA GLY A 11 -15.07 1.37 8.09
C GLY A 11 -14.26 1.28 9.38
N ALA A 12 -13.06 0.70 9.37
CA ALA A 12 -12.20 0.72 10.55
C ALA A 12 -11.66 2.14 10.81
N TYR A 13 -11.57 2.54 12.09
CA TYR A 13 -10.93 3.79 12.48
C TYR A 13 -9.42 3.72 12.19
N SER A 14 -8.90 4.70 11.45
CA SER A 14 -7.52 4.67 10.91
C SER A 14 -6.44 4.59 11.99
N ASN A 15 -6.56 5.37 13.06
CA ASN A 15 -5.65 5.34 14.20
C ASN A 15 -5.70 4.01 14.97
N ILE A 16 -6.89 3.42 15.13
CA ILE A 16 -7.05 2.14 15.81
C ILE A 16 -6.43 1.01 14.97
N ALA A 17 -6.77 0.95 13.68
CA ALA A 17 -6.26 -0.08 12.77
C ALA A 17 -4.72 -0.05 12.67
N LEU A 18 -4.12 1.14 12.57
CA LEU A 18 -2.68 1.32 12.54
C LEU A 18 -2.01 0.85 13.83
N ASN A 19 -2.54 1.27 14.98
CA ASN A 19 -2.00 0.89 16.29
C ASN A 19 -2.08 -0.62 16.54
N GLU A 20 -3.21 -1.27 16.22
CA GLU A 20 -3.34 -2.72 16.34
C GLU A 20 -2.35 -3.45 15.44
N THR A 21 -2.14 -2.96 14.22
CA THR A 21 -1.14 -3.55 13.32
C THR A 21 0.26 -3.45 13.89
N PHE A 22 0.66 -2.30 14.45
CA PHE A 22 1.98 -2.14 15.07
C PHE A 22 2.20 -2.96 16.34
N LYS A 23 1.14 -3.44 17.00
CA LYS A 23 1.27 -4.39 18.11
C LYS A 23 1.63 -5.81 17.64
N THR A 24 1.27 -6.15 16.41
CA THR A 24 1.50 -7.49 15.83
C THR A 24 2.82 -7.62 15.07
N LEU A 25 3.50 -6.50 14.80
CA LEU A 25 4.72 -6.46 14.01
C LEU A 25 5.93 -6.15 14.89
N ASP A 26 6.98 -6.96 14.74
CA ASP A 26 8.30 -6.66 15.29
C ASP A 26 9.07 -5.78 14.31
N ILE A 27 8.90 -4.46 14.46
CA ILE A 27 9.50 -3.45 13.59
C ILE A 27 10.02 -2.27 14.42
N ASN A 28 11.10 -1.65 13.94
CA ASN A 28 11.75 -0.54 14.60
C ASN A 28 10.98 0.79 14.40
N SER A 29 11.43 1.84 15.08
CA SER A 29 10.80 3.16 15.02
C SER A 29 10.82 3.80 13.63
N LYS A 30 11.88 3.59 12.85
CA LYS A 30 12.01 4.10 11.48
C LYS A 30 10.99 3.43 10.55
N GLU A 31 10.82 2.12 10.67
CA GLU A 31 9.81 1.36 9.92
C GLU A 31 8.39 1.78 10.30
N LYS A 32 8.12 1.99 11.59
CA LYS A 32 6.82 2.53 12.04
C LYS A 32 6.53 3.91 11.45
N ALA A 33 7.52 4.81 11.48
CA ALA A 33 7.38 6.15 10.91
C ALA A 33 7.10 6.08 9.40
N PHE A 34 7.85 5.25 8.66
CA PHE A 34 7.66 5.04 7.23
C PHE A 34 6.27 4.49 6.88
N ILE A 35 5.81 3.46 7.60
CA ILE A 35 4.47 2.89 7.39
C ILE A 35 3.38 3.91 7.71
N THR A 36 3.55 4.69 8.78
CA THR A 36 2.61 5.74 9.19
C THR A 36 2.49 6.81 8.11
N GLU A 37 3.62 7.27 7.58
CA GLU A 37 3.67 8.28 6.51
C GLU A 37 2.94 7.79 5.26
N ILE A 38 3.29 6.59 4.76
CA ILE A 38 2.62 6.01 3.58
C ILE A 38 1.12 5.84 3.84
N PHE A 39 0.74 5.30 5.00
CA PHE A 39 -0.65 5.00 5.29
C PHE A 39 -1.51 6.26 5.33
N TYR A 40 -1.12 7.26 6.13
CA TYR A 40 -1.88 8.51 6.20
C TYR A 40 -1.76 9.35 4.94
N GLY A 41 -0.61 9.30 4.27
CA GLY A 41 -0.37 9.91 2.98
C GLY A 41 -1.32 9.42 1.90
N VAL A 42 -1.46 8.09 1.77
CA VAL A 42 -2.39 7.46 0.85
C VAL A 42 -3.84 7.79 1.20
N LEU A 43 -4.23 7.72 2.48
CA LEU A 43 -5.60 8.06 2.89
C LEU A 43 -5.96 9.52 2.54
N ARG A 44 -5.04 10.45 2.79
CA ARG A 44 -5.23 11.89 2.50
C ARG A 44 -5.33 12.18 1.00
N ASN A 45 -4.51 11.49 0.20
CA ASN A 45 -4.41 11.74 -1.24
C ASN A 45 -5.20 10.73 -2.09
N LYS A 46 -6.05 9.91 -1.47
CA LYS A 46 -6.71 8.76 -2.11
C LYS A 46 -7.40 9.12 -3.43
N LYS A 47 -8.16 10.22 -3.47
CA LYS A 47 -8.85 10.70 -4.68
C LYS A 47 -7.88 11.04 -5.81
N PHE A 48 -6.77 11.70 -5.50
CA PHE A 48 -5.74 12.04 -6.48
C PHE A 48 -5.05 10.76 -7.00
N LEU A 49 -4.67 9.85 -6.09
CA LEU A 49 -4.04 8.59 -6.47
C LEU A 49 -4.97 7.73 -7.34
N ASP A 50 -6.26 7.66 -7.00
CA ASP A 50 -7.26 6.95 -7.81
C ASP A 50 -7.43 7.57 -9.19
N TYR A 51 -7.48 8.90 -9.28
CA TYR A 51 -7.53 9.61 -10.56
C TYR A 51 -6.32 9.27 -11.46
N ILE A 52 -5.11 9.24 -10.90
CA ILE A 52 -3.91 8.86 -11.65
C ILE A 52 -4.01 7.40 -12.11
N ILE A 53 -4.42 6.49 -11.22
CA ILE A 53 -4.57 5.06 -11.55
C ILE A 53 -5.57 4.88 -12.70
N GLU A 54 -6.73 5.53 -12.64
CA GLU A 54 -7.79 5.41 -13.64
C GLU A 54 -7.40 6.00 -15.00
N ARG A 55 -6.47 6.95 -15.04
CA ARG A 55 -5.93 7.49 -16.29
C ARG A 55 -5.05 6.49 -17.05
N TYR A 56 -4.35 5.60 -16.32
CA TYR A 56 -3.37 4.68 -16.90
C TYR A 56 -3.80 3.21 -16.87
N THR A 57 -4.92 2.88 -16.22
CA THR A 57 -5.42 1.51 -16.10
C THR A 57 -6.92 1.44 -16.43
N LYS A 58 -7.33 0.41 -17.17
CA LYS A 58 -8.75 0.20 -17.53
C LYS A 58 -9.52 -0.53 -16.43
N GLU A 59 -8.95 -1.60 -15.90
CA GLU A 59 -9.60 -2.44 -14.88
C GLU A 59 -8.54 -2.98 -13.90
N ILE A 60 -8.85 -2.94 -12.60
CA ILE A 60 -8.04 -3.56 -11.55
C ILE A 60 -8.92 -4.54 -10.79
N LYS A 61 -8.69 -5.83 -11.02
CA LYS A 61 -9.54 -6.92 -10.50
C LYS A 61 -9.41 -7.16 -9.00
N LYS A 62 -8.24 -6.89 -8.42
CA LYS A 62 -7.94 -7.19 -7.02
C LYS A 62 -7.73 -5.91 -6.23
N GLU A 63 -8.49 -5.73 -5.15
CA GLU A 63 -8.42 -4.56 -4.28
C GLU A 63 -7.00 -4.28 -3.77
N TRP A 64 -6.28 -5.33 -3.36
CA TRP A 64 -4.92 -5.20 -2.84
C TRP A 64 -3.93 -4.69 -3.91
N ILE A 65 -4.16 -4.99 -5.20
CA ILE A 65 -3.34 -4.45 -6.30
C ILE A 65 -3.59 -2.95 -6.44
N ARG A 66 -4.85 -2.52 -6.33
CA ARG A 66 -5.18 -1.08 -6.33
C ARG A 66 -4.49 -0.36 -5.17
N ASN A 67 -4.49 -0.95 -3.98
CA ASN A 67 -3.82 -0.39 -2.80
C ASN A 67 -2.29 -0.38 -2.94
N LEU A 68 -1.70 -1.41 -3.56
CA LEU A 68 -0.29 -1.41 -3.91
C LEU A 68 0.05 -0.26 -4.86
N LEU A 69 -0.74 -0.06 -5.92
CA LEU A 69 -0.55 1.05 -6.85
C LEU A 69 -0.68 2.42 -6.16
N ARG A 70 -1.67 2.60 -5.28
CA ARG A 70 -1.81 3.83 -4.48
C ARG A 70 -0.55 4.10 -3.66
N ILE A 71 0.01 3.09 -3.02
CA ILE A 71 1.24 3.20 -2.22
C ILE A 71 2.45 3.54 -3.11
N SER A 72 2.62 2.85 -4.23
CA SER A 72 3.74 3.09 -5.15
C SER A 72 3.69 4.50 -5.75
N ILE A 73 2.52 4.94 -6.22
CA ILE A 73 2.33 6.29 -6.75
C ILE A 73 2.55 7.34 -5.66
N TYR A 74 2.09 7.09 -4.42
CA TYR A 74 2.32 8.00 -3.31
C TYR A 74 3.81 8.19 -3.02
N GLN A 75 4.58 7.09 -2.95
CA GLN A 75 6.03 7.15 -2.74
C GLN A 75 6.73 7.94 -3.84
N ILE A 76 6.39 7.68 -5.11
CA ILE A 76 6.98 8.39 -6.27
C ILE A 76 6.61 9.89 -6.28
N THR A 77 5.37 10.22 -5.89
CA THR A 77 4.86 11.60 -6.07
C THR A 77 5.14 12.50 -4.87
N PHE A 78 5.12 11.95 -3.65
CA PHE A 78 5.10 12.74 -2.42
C PHE A 78 6.25 12.42 -1.46
N MET A 79 7.08 11.42 -1.77
CA MET A 79 8.24 11.05 -0.95
C MET A 79 9.52 11.21 -1.77
N ASP A 80 10.64 11.46 -1.10
CA ASP A 80 11.97 11.47 -1.71
C ASP A 80 12.47 10.02 -1.90
N SER A 81 11.76 9.28 -2.74
CA SER A 81 11.98 7.84 -2.97
C SER A 81 12.69 7.59 -4.31
N ASP A 82 13.41 6.47 -4.40
CA ASP A 82 13.94 6.01 -5.70
C ASP A 82 12.81 5.34 -6.51
N ASP A 83 12.33 6.02 -7.54
CA ASP A 83 11.26 5.54 -8.42
C ASP A 83 11.53 4.12 -8.96
N LYS A 84 12.77 3.82 -9.33
CA LYS A 84 13.14 2.49 -9.86
C LYS A 84 13.02 1.43 -8.77
N GLY A 85 13.50 1.73 -7.57
CA GLY A 85 13.35 0.88 -6.39
C GLY A 85 11.89 0.62 -6.05
N VAL A 86 11.06 1.65 -6.01
CA VAL A 86 9.61 1.52 -5.71
C VAL A 86 8.90 0.62 -6.73
N VAL A 87 9.19 0.79 -8.02
CA VAL A 87 8.62 -0.05 -9.08
C VAL A 87 9.09 -1.49 -8.94
N TRP A 88 10.40 -1.70 -8.72
CA TRP A 88 10.97 -3.03 -8.54
C TRP A 88 10.33 -3.77 -7.35
N GLU A 89 10.28 -3.13 -6.17
CA GLU A 89 9.69 -3.72 -4.97
C GLU A 89 8.21 -4.08 -5.16
N ALA A 90 7.44 -3.19 -5.81
CA ALA A 90 6.05 -3.46 -6.11
C ALA A 90 5.88 -4.70 -7.01
N THR A 91 6.74 -4.85 -8.03
CA THR A 91 6.71 -6.03 -8.90
C THR A 91 7.08 -7.32 -8.19
N GLU A 92 8.11 -7.29 -7.34
CA GLU A 92 8.53 -8.46 -6.55
C GLU A 92 7.45 -8.88 -5.55
N LEU A 93 6.77 -7.91 -4.93
CA LEU A 93 5.64 -8.20 -4.03
C LEU A 93 4.49 -8.91 -4.77
N VAL A 94 4.21 -8.52 -6.01
CA VAL A 94 3.18 -9.18 -6.84
C VAL A 94 3.59 -10.62 -7.17
N LYS A 95 4.85 -10.83 -7.58
CA LYS A 95 5.37 -12.18 -7.89
C LYS A 95 5.27 -13.11 -6.68
N LYS A 96 5.75 -12.66 -5.52
CA LYS A 96 5.71 -13.44 -4.27
C LYS A 96 4.29 -13.84 -3.87
N ASN A 97 3.33 -12.93 -3.99
CA ASN A 97 1.93 -13.24 -3.69
C ASN A 97 1.31 -14.23 -4.69
N MET A 98 1.71 -14.17 -5.96
CA MET A 98 1.23 -15.12 -6.97
C MET A 98 1.84 -16.50 -6.75
N GLU A 99 3.14 -16.60 -6.48
CA GLU A 99 3.82 -17.87 -6.14
C GLU A 99 3.19 -18.56 -4.92
N CYS A 100 2.88 -17.79 -3.87
CA CYS A 100 2.20 -18.33 -2.69
C CYS A 100 0.81 -18.90 -3.01
N LEU A 101 0.08 -18.32 -3.97
CA LEU A 101 -1.22 -18.86 -4.41
C LEU A 101 -1.07 -20.16 -5.20
N PHE A 102 0.01 -20.35 -5.96
CA PHE A 102 0.27 -21.58 -6.71
C PHE A 102 0.80 -22.73 -5.85
N GLN A 103 1.44 -22.44 -4.70
CA GLN A 103 1.89 -23.47 -3.76
C GLN A 103 0.77 -24.02 -2.85
N ASN A 104 -0.37 -23.32 -2.78
CA ASN A 104 -1.53 -23.71 -1.99
C ASN A 104 -2.65 -24.34 -2.83
N LEU A 105 -2.34 -24.72 -4.08
CA LEU A 105 -3.19 -25.44 -5.03
C LEU A 105 -2.53 -26.79 -5.36
#